data_AF-I5BU41-F1
#
_entry.id   AF-I5BU41-F1
#
_cell.length_a   1.000
_cell.length_b   1.000
_cell.length_c   1.000
_cell.angle_alpha   90.00
_cell.angle_beta   90.00
_cell.angle_gamma   90.00
#
_symmetry.space_group_name_H-M   'P 1'
#
loop_
_entity.id
_entity.type
_entity.pdbx_description
1 polymer ?
#
loop_
_entity_poly.entity_id
_entity_poly.type
_entity_poly.pdbx_seq_one_letter_code
_entity_poly.pdbx_strand_id
1 'polypeptide(L)' 'MAKMKELLAPGGQLVGVLFNRYFEKEGPPFGGEAEEYEKLFSPHFGRFVQESCYNSIGPRAGSELFFRAYKSKI' A
#
# COMPACT_ATOMS: atom_id res chain seq x y z
N MET A 1 1.22 -8.88 -5.88
CA MET A 1 1.23 -7.63 -6.70
C MET A 1 1.29 -7.86 -8.23
N ALA A 2 1.35 -9.11 -8.72
CA ALA A 2 1.55 -9.39 -10.16
C ALA A 2 0.51 -8.75 -11.10
N LYS A 3 -0.79 -8.90 -10.80
CA LYS A 3 -1.84 -8.35 -11.68
C LYS A 3 -1.82 -6.83 -11.78
N MET A 4 -1.58 -6.13 -10.67
CA MET A 4 -1.48 -4.66 -10.66
C MET A 4 -0.26 -4.19 -11.47
N LYS A 5 0.88 -4.87 -11.35
CA LYS A 5 2.08 -4.59 -12.17
C LYS A 5 1.81 -4.82 -13.66
N GLU A 6 1.08 -5.87 -14.02
CA GLU A 6 0.71 -6.18 -15.40
C GLU A 6 -0.14 -5.06 -16.01
N LEU A 7 -1.16 -4.59 -15.29
CA LEU A 7 -2.11 -3.59 -15.76
C LEU A 7 -1.52 -2.18 -15.95
N LEU A 8 -0.46 -1.84 -15.22
CA LEU A 8 0.18 -0.53 -15.35
C LEU A 8 1.05 -0.44 -16.60
N ALA A 9 0.99 0.68 -17.31
CA ALA A 9 1.96 1.01 -18.35
C ALA A 9 3.38 1.18 -17.77
N PRO A 10 4.46 1.02 -18.55
CA PRO A 10 5.82 1.35 -18.11
C PRO A 10 5.88 2.78 -17.55
N GLY A 11 6.50 2.94 -16.37
CA GLY A 11 6.51 4.22 -15.64
C GLY A 11 5.21 4.59 -14.93
N GLY A 12 4.16 3.76 -15.01
CA GLY A 12 2.88 3.95 -14.33
C GLY A 12 2.98 3.81 -12.81
N GLN A 13 1.97 4.32 -12.10
CA GLN A 13 1.93 4.37 -10.65
C GLN A 13 0.71 3.64 -10.10
N LEU A 14 0.92 2.88 -9.02
CA LEU A 14 -0.14 2.39 -8.15
C LEU A 14 -0.16 3.25 -6.89
N VAL A 15 -1.31 3.84 -6.58
CA VAL A 15 -1.48 4.76 -5.45
C VAL A 15 -2.69 4.32 -4.64
N GLY A 16 -2.60 4.36 -3.32
CA GLY A 16 -3.71 3.97 -2.47
C GLY A 16 -3.46 4.19 -0.99
N VAL A 17 -4.37 3.65 -0.19
CA VAL A 17 -4.34 3.70 1.28
C VAL A 17 -4.37 2.27 1.82
N LEU A 18 -3.55 1.99 2.82
CA LEU A 18 -3.45 0.71 3.51
C LEU A 18 -3.73 0.91 5.00
N PHE A 19 -4.26 -0.11 5.68
CA PHE A 19 -4.36 -0.08 7.14
C PHE A 19 -3.01 -0.39 7.77
N ASN A 20 -2.63 0.33 8.81
CA ASN A 20 -1.45 0.09 9.62
C ASN A 20 -1.85 -0.32 11.03
N ARG A 21 -2.67 -1.35 11.10
CA ARG A 21 -3.22 -1.96 12.32
C ARG A 21 -3.80 -3.33 11.99
N TYR A 22 -3.94 -4.15 13.01
CA TYR A 22 -4.76 -5.37 12.95
C TYR A 22 -6.15 -5.13 13.54
N PHE A 23 -7.13 -5.90 13.06
CA PHE A 23 -8.51 -5.85 13.53
C PHE A 23 -8.80 -7.09 14.39
N GLU A 24 -9.58 -6.91 15.46
CA GLU A 24 -9.92 -7.99 16.39
C GLU A 24 -10.88 -9.01 15.79
N LYS A 25 -11.74 -8.55 14.87
CA LYS A 25 -12.68 -9.43 14.17
C LYS A 25 -11.97 -10.14 13.01
N GLU A 26 -12.31 -11.41 12.80
CA GLU A 26 -11.91 -12.12 11.60
C GLU A 26 -12.63 -11.57 10.36
N GLY A 27 -11.94 -11.61 9.23
CA GLY A 27 -12.46 -11.17 7.93
C GLY A 27 -12.20 -9.69 7.62
N PRO A 28 -12.81 -9.15 6.54
CA PRO A 28 -12.52 -7.81 6.08
C PRO A 28 -13.09 -6.70 6.99
N PRO A 29 -12.44 -5.52 7.04
CA PRO A 29 -11.14 -5.22 6.42
C PRO A 29 -10.03 -6.03 7.08
N PHE A 30 -9.10 -6.53 6.27
CA PHE A 30 -7.90 -7.18 6.79
C PHE A 30 -6.89 -6.11 7.21
N GLY A 31 -6.21 -6.39 8.32
CA GLY A 31 -5.14 -5.55 8.83
C GLY A 31 -3.81 -5.79 8.14
N GLY A 32 -2.82 -5.03 8.59
CA GLY A 32 -1.42 -5.21 8.23
C GLY A 32 -0.58 -4.07 8.78
N GLU A 33 0.71 -4.12 8.48
CA GLU A 33 1.68 -3.12 8.92
C GLU A 33 2.66 -2.72 7.82
N ALA A 34 3.31 -1.56 8.01
CA ALA A 34 4.24 -0.99 7.05
C ALA A 34 5.30 -1.99 6.55
N GLU A 35 5.91 -2.77 7.45
CA GLU A 35 6.98 -3.71 7.10
C GLU A 35 6.50 -4.83 6.17
N GLU A 36 5.30 -5.35 6.40
CA GLU A 36 4.69 -6.38 5.54
C GLU A 36 4.44 -5.84 4.12
N TYR A 37 3.98 -4.61 4.01
CA TYR A 37 3.77 -3.97 2.72
C TYR A 37 5.07 -3.71 1.97
N GLU A 38 6.12 -3.27 2.66
CA GLU A 38 7.45 -3.12 2.05
C GLU A 38 7.91 -4.44 1.41
N LYS A 39 7.84 -5.54 2.17
CA LYS A 39 8.18 -6.89 1.69
C LYS A 39 7.30 -7.33 0.53
N LEU A 40 6.02 -6.98 0.54
CA LEU A 40 5.04 -7.40 -0.47
C LEU A 40 5.15 -6.62 -1.78
N PHE A 41 5.50 -5.33 -1.74
CA PHE A 41 5.52 -4.45 -2.92
C PHE A 41 6.89 -4.37 -3.59
N SER A 42 7.97 -4.32 -2.81
CA SER A 42 9.33 -4.05 -3.32
C SER A 42 9.88 -5.09 -4.31
N PRO A 43 9.51 -6.38 -4.28
CA PRO A 43 9.89 -7.33 -5.33
C PRO A 43 9.24 -7.06 -6.70
N HIS A 44 8.13 -6.31 -6.72
CA HIS A 44 7.31 -6.14 -7.92
C HIS A 44 7.46 -4.76 -8.57
N PHE A 45 7.78 -3.73 -7.79
CA PHE A 45 7.88 -2.34 -8.22
C PHE A 45 9.31 -1.82 -8.08
N GLY A 46 9.74 -0.94 -9.00
CA GLY A 46 11.09 -0.38 -8.97
C GLY A 46 11.29 0.64 -7.83
N ARG A 47 10.19 1.15 -7.28
CA ARG A 47 10.15 2.00 -6.10
C ARG A 47 8.82 1.82 -5.39
N PHE A 48 8.85 1.70 -4.08
CA PHE A 48 7.68 1.74 -3.21
C PHE A 48 7.96 2.76 -2.09
N VAL A 49 6.99 3.60 -1.80
CA VAL A 49 7.05 4.55 -0.69
C VAL A 49 5.71 4.54 0.03
N GLN A 50 5.76 4.65 1.35
CA GLN A 50 4.60 4.74 2.22
C GLN A 50 4.86 5.74 3.34
N GLU A 51 3.81 6.45 3.75
CA GLU A 51 3.86 7.47 4.79
C GLU A 51 2.55 7.49 5.58
N SER A 52 2.56 8.05 6.79
CA SER A 52 1.34 8.19 7.58
C SER A 52 0.30 9.02 6.82
N CYS A 53 -0.93 8.50 6.74
CA CYS A 53 -2.03 9.17 6.04
C CYS A 53 -2.57 10.34 6.89
N TYR A 54 -2.14 11.57 6.59
CA TYR A 54 -2.47 12.75 7.39
C TYR A 54 -3.94 13.20 7.30
N ASN A 55 -4.65 12.78 6.26
CA ASN A 55 -6.04 13.16 5.97
C ASN A 55 -7.04 12.02 6.20
N SER A 56 -6.67 11.02 7.01
CA SER A 56 -7.60 10.00 7.48
C SER A 56 -8.76 10.60 8.28
N ILE A 57 -9.95 10.03 8.09
CA ILE A 57 -11.12 10.36 8.91
C ILE A 57 -10.90 9.96 10.37
N GLY A 58 -11.62 10.59 11.31
CA GLY A 58 -11.43 10.39 12.76
C GLY A 58 -11.29 8.92 13.20
N PRO A 59 -12.18 7.99 12.82
CA PRO A 59 -12.07 6.58 13.20
C PRO A 59 -10.83 5.83 12.69
N ARG A 60 -10.09 6.40 11.73
CA ARG A 60 -8.93 5.78 11.06
C ARG A 60 -7.64 6.57 11.23
N ALA A 61 -7.70 7.76 11.82
CA ALA A 61 -6.55 8.62 12.06
C ALA A 61 -5.45 7.88 12.83
N GLY A 62 -4.20 8.02 12.36
CA GLY A 62 -3.03 7.33 12.94
C GLY A 62 -2.94 5.83 12.62
N SER A 63 -3.85 5.28 11.79
CA SER A 63 -3.88 3.85 11.47
C SER A 63 -3.95 3.54 9.98
N GLU A 64 -3.65 4.51 9.12
CA GLU A 64 -3.59 4.34 7.68
C GLU A 64 -2.24 4.83 7.13
N LEU A 65 -1.77 4.18 6.09
CA LEU A 65 -0.59 4.54 5.31
C LEU A 65 -1.03 4.94 3.91
N PHE A 66 -0.59 6.11 3.45
CA PHE A 66 -0.68 6.48 2.04
C PHE A 66 0.54 5.94 1.32
N PHE A 67 0.34 5.23 0.20
CA PHE A 67 1.45 4.62 -0.53
C PHE A 67 1.46 4.99 -2.01
N ARG A 68 2.66 4.95 -2.59
CA ARG A 68 2.91 5.07 -4.03
C ARG A 68 3.92 4.01 -4.46
N ALA A 69 3.54 3.16 -5.42
CA ALA A 69 4.40 2.17 -6.05
C ALA A 69 4.59 2.50 -7.53
N TYR A 70 5.81 2.36 -8.05
CA TYR A 70 6.17 2.80 -9.40
C TYR A 70 6.61 1.61 -10.23
N LYS A 71 5.94 1.37 -11.37
CA LYS A 71 6.41 0.39 -12.35
C LYS A 71 7.62 0.97 -13.06
N SER A 72 8.66 0.15 -13.23
CA SER A 72 9.87 0.56 -13.98
C SER A 72 9.52 1.00 -15.40
N LYS A 73 10.33 1.91 -15.95
CA LYS A 73 10.15 2.46 -17.32
C LYS A 73 10.71 1.55 -18.43
N ILE A 74 11.36 0.44 -18.07
CA ILE A 74 12.05 -0.49 -18.96
C ILE A 74 11.20 -1.74 -19.12
#